data_AF-A0A9Q1HYL7-F1
#
_entry.id   AF-A0A9Q1HYL7-F1
#
_cell.length_a   1.000
_cell.length_b   1.000
_cell.length_c   1.000
_cell.angle_alpha   90.00
_cell.angle_beta   90.00
_cell.angle_gamma   90.00
#
_symmetry.space_group_name_H-M   'P 1'
#
loop_
_entity.id
_entity.type
_entity.pdbx_description
1 polymer ?
#
loop_
_entity_poly.entity_id
_entity_poly.type
_entity_poly.pdbx_seq_one_letter_code
_entity_poly.pdbx_strand_id
1 'polypeptide(L)'
;MGWGFRRGDYTVALSINDYLDIYCPYYGRGLAVERMERYVLFMVSLEGFRRCDPRARGLKRWECSQPRARGGALRFSEKFQLFTPFSLGFEFRPGHEYYYIYESGYRSPEPFLTDDGSDCGVAVEFLAMAMAVVLMLLSLL
;
A
#
# COMPACT_ATOMS: atom_id res chain seq x y z
N MET A 1 20.86 -0.29 -11.07
CA MET A 1 20.11 0.92 -10.68
C MET A 1 18.74 0.45 -10.18
N GLY A 2 18.64 0.14 -8.90
CA GLY A 2 17.38 -0.30 -8.29
C GLY A 2 16.75 0.88 -7.58
N TRP A 3 15.52 1.23 -7.94
CA TRP A 3 14.71 2.17 -7.18
C TRP A 3 14.17 1.40 -5.98
N GLY A 4 14.89 1.45 -4.86
CA GLY A 4 14.40 0.97 -3.57
C GLY A 4 13.52 2.04 -2.95
N PHE A 5 12.34 1.67 -2.45
CA PHE A 5 11.46 2.56 -1.73
C PHE A 5 12.11 2.90 -0.37
N ARG A 6 12.46 4.18 -0.15
CA ARG A 6 12.84 4.68 1.18
C ARG A 6 11.60 5.19 1.90
N ARG A 7 11.56 4.93 3.21
CA ARG A 7 10.54 5.32 4.19
C ARG A 7 10.35 6.85 4.18
N GLY A 8 9.13 7.32 3.93
CA GLY A 8 8.75 8.75 3.99
C GLY A 8 7.77 9.16 2.90
N ASP A 9 6.50 9.31 3.29
CA ASP A 9 5.38 10.02 2.64
C ASP A 9 5.39 10.11 1.11
N TYR A 10 5.00 9.02 0.44
CA TYR A 10 4.67 9.04 -0.99
C TYR A 10 3.32 9.69 -1.22
N THR A 11 3.30 11.02 -1.26
CA THR A 11 2.12 11.81 -1.66
C THR A 11 2.33 12.34 -3.07
N VAL A 12 1.33 12.15 -3.93
CA VAL A 12 1.33 12.69 -5.29
C VAL A 12 0.13 13.63 -5.41
N ALA A 13 0.38 14.88 -5.80
CA ALA A 13 -0.69 15.84 -6.10
C ALA A 13 -1.16 15.63 -7.54
N LEU A 14 -2.47 15.41 -7.72
CA LEU A 14 -3.10 15.15 -9.01
C LEU A 14 -4.32 16.05 -9.19
N SER A 15 -4.61 16.40 -10.44
CA SER A 15 -5.80 17.16 -10.84
C SER A 15 -6.86 16.25 -11.43
N ILE A 16 -8.09 16.76 -11.56
CA ILE A 16 -9.14 16.06 -12.31
C ILE A 16 -8.69 15.93 -13.77
N ASN A 17 -8.89 14.73 -14.31
CA ASN A 17 -8.46 14.18 -15.59
C ASN A 17 -7.01 13.70 -15.68
N ASP A 18 -6.23 13.82 -14.59
CA ASP A 18 -4.90 13.20 -14.53
C ASP A 18 -4.99 11.68 -14.31
N TYR A 19 -3.86 11.02 -14.51
CA TYR A 19 -3.71 9.58 -14.31
C TYR A 19 -2.65 9.30 -13.25
N LEU A 20 -2.99 8.40 -12.33
CA LEU A 20 -2.04 7.78 -11.42
C LEU A 20 -1.64 6.42 -11.98
N ASP A 21 -0.37 6.29 -12.34
CA ASP A 21 0.22 5.07 -12.85
C ASP A 21 0.99 4.33 -11.76
N ILE A 22 0.56 3.13 -11.42
CA ILE A 22 1.22 2.24 -10.46
C ILE A 22 1.78 1.03 -11.22
N TYR A 23 3.08 0.84 -11.14
CA TYR A 23 3.78 -0.27 -11.81
C TYR A 23 3.93 -1.47 -10.88
N CYS A 24 3.62 -2.65 -11.39
CA CYS A 24 3.88 -3.92 -10.71
C CYS A 24 5.37 -4.30 -10.80
N PRO A 25 5.89 -5.02 -9.80
CA PRO A 25 7.25 -5.52 -9.81
C PRO A 25 7.42 -6.51 -10.98
N TYR A 26 8.54 -6.36 -11.69
CA TYR A 26 8.87 -7.18 -12.84
C TYR A 26 10.27 -7.75 -12.69
N TYR A 27 10.39 -9.07 -12.81
CA TYR A 27 11.64 -9.78 -12.61
C TYR A 27 12.06 -10.48 -13.90
N GLY A 28 13.34 -10.31 -14.24
CA GLY A 28 13.97 -11.04 -15.34
C GLY A 28 14.15 -12.54 -15.04
N ARG A 29 15.00 -13.17 -15.86
CA ARG A 29 15.41 -14.57 -15.64
C ARG A 29 16.39 -14.65 -14.45
N GLY A 30 16.39 -15.76 -13.74
CA GLY A 30 17.37 -16.06 -12.68
C GLY A 30 16.85 -15.96 -11.25
N LEU A 31 15.77 -15.21 -10.98
CA LEU A 31 15.13 -15.23 -9.66
C LEU A 31 14.14 -16.41 -9.57
N ALA A 32 14.09 -17.08 -8.41
CA ALA A 32 13.11 -18.11 -8.12
C ALA A 32 11.70 -17.48 -8.00
N VAL A 33 10.67 -18.18 -8.48
CA VAL A 33 9.26 -17.72 -8.51
C VAL A 33 8.74 -17.36 -7.11
N GLU A 34 9.28 -18.05 -6.10
CA GLU A 34 9.04 -17.83 -4.68
C GLU A 34 9.53 -16.46 -4.22
N ARG A 35 10.72 -16.04 -4.63
CA ARG A 35 11.28 -14.74 -4.21
C ARG A 35 10.72 -13.54 -4.97
N MET A 36 9.74 -13.75 -5.85
CA MET A 36 9.12 -12.68 -6.63
C MET A 36 7.93 -12.10 -5.87
N GLU A 37 7.97 -10.81 -5.65
CA GLU A 37 6.91 -10.10 -4.96
C GLU A 37 5.62 -10.13 -5.77
N ARG A 38 4.52 -10.33 -5.03
CA ARG A 38 3.14 -10.23 -5.51
C ARG A 38 2.34 -9.53 -4.43
N TYR A 39 1.53 -8.58 -4.83
CA TYR A 39 0.69 -7.84 -3.91
C TYR A 39 -0.67 -7.50 -4.52
N VAL A 40 -1.62 -7.25 -3.64
CA VAL A 40 -2.92 -6.68 -3.96
C VAL A 40 -2.92 -5.22 -3.53
N LEU A 41 -3.36 -4.33 -4.42
CA LEU A 41 -3.49 -2.91 -4.15
C LEU A 41 -4.92 -2.59 -3.71
N PHE A 42 -5.05 -1.93 -2.57
CA PHE A 42 -6.32 -1.48 -2.02
C PHE A 42 -6.36 0.03 -1.92
N MET A 43 -7.51 0.62 -2.23
CA MET A 43 -7.84 1.98 -1.81
C MET A 43 -8.56 1.89 -0.46
N VAL A 44 -8.11 2.64 0.54
CA VAL A 44 -8.60 2.58 1.92
C VAL A 44 -8.98 3.97 2.44
N SER A 45 -9.71 3.99 3.56
CA SER A 45 -9.94 5.21 4.33
C SER A 45 -8.66 5.67 5.04
N LEU A 46 -8.64 6.90 5.55
CA LEU A 46 -7.54 7.39 6.39
C LEU A 46 -7.28 6.49 7.62
N GLU A 47 -8.34 5.93 8.22
CA GLU A 47 -8.21 4.99 9.33
C GLU A 47 -7.56 3.68 8.91
N GLY A 48 -7.98 3.12 7.76
CA GLY A 48 -7.37 1.92 7.19
C GLY A 48 -5.91 2.15 6.79
N PHE A 49 -5.58 3.32 6.25
CA PHE A 49 -4.21 3.73 5.93
C PHE A 49 -3.34 3.81 7.20
N ARG A 50 -3.84 4.46 8.26
CA ARG A 50 -3.12 4.59 9.55
C ARG A 50 -2.89 3.27 10.28
N ARG A 51 -3.74 2.26 10.04
CA ARG A 51 -3.68 0.93 10.68
C ARG A 51 -3.10 -0.16 9.77
N CYS A 52 -2.75 0.15 8.52
CA CYS A 52 -2.43 -0.86 7.50
C CYS A 52 -3.53 -1.91 7.28
N ASP A 53 -4.80 -1.57 7.48
CA ASP A 53 -5.89 -2.56 7.41
C ASP A 53 -6.71 -2.41 6.11
N PRO A 54 -6.56 -3.32 5.13
CA PRO A 54 -7.38 -3.32 3.92
C PRO A 54 -8.82 -3.78 4.17
N ARG A 55 -9.13 -4.43 5.30
CA ARG A 55 -10.44 -5.06 5.58
C ARG A 55 -11.45 -4.06 6.16
N ALA A 56 -10.97 -3.00 6.81
CA ALA A 56 -11.79 -1.91 7.32
C ALA A 56 -12.27 -0.94 6.20
N ARG A 57 -12.98 -1.48 5.19
CA ARG A 57 -13.55 -0.77 4.02
C ARG A 57 -12.58 -0.53 2.84
N GLY A 58 -11.54 -1.34 2.69
CA GLY A 58 -10.69 -1.26 1.51
C GLY A 58 -11.37 -1.80 0.25
N LEU A 59 -11.32 -1.03 -0.84
CA LEU A 59 -11.72 -1.48 -2.16
C LEU A 59 -10.50 -2.04 -2.88
N LYS A 60 -10.52 -3.33 -3.23
CA LYS A 60 -9.49 -3.92 -4.11
C LYS A 60 -9.47 -3.17 -5.43
N ARG A 61 -8.33 -2.60 -5.78
CA ARG A 61 -8.17 -1.78 -6.97
C ARG A 61 -7.37 -2.46 -8.06
N TRP A 62 -6.33 -3.21 -7.69
CA TRP A 62 -5.51 -3.96 -8.63
C TRP A 62 -4.84 -5.16 -7.95
N GLU A 63 -4.35 -6.10 -8.76
CA GLU A 63 -3.57 -7.23 -8.29
C GLU A 63 -2.35 -7.43 -9.19
N CYS A 64 -1.17 -7.38 -8.58
CA CYS A 64 0.10 -7.67 -9.23
C CYS A 64 0.43 -9.15 -9.07
N SER A 65 -0.20 -10.02 -9.88
CA SER A 65 -0.05 -11.48 -9.81
C SER A 65 0.98 -12.05 -10.80
N GLN A 66 1.44 -11.25 -11.77
CA GLN A 66 2.28 -11.71 -12.89
C GLN A 66 3.68 -11.05 -12.90
N PRO A 67 4.62 -11.51 -12.05
CA PRO A 67 5.98 -10.95 -11.95
C PRO A 67 6.85 -11.17 -13.21
N ARG A 68 6.40 -12.03 -14.14
CA ARG A 68 7.05 -12.37 -15.42
C ARG A 68 6.09 -12.25 -16.59
N ALA A 69 5.30 -11.19 -16.63
CA ALA A 69 4.40 -10.94 -17.75
C ALA A 69 5.19 -10.84 -19.08
N ARG A 70 4.64 -11.40 -20.17
CA ARG A 70 5.31 -11.46 -21.48
C ARG A 70 5.60 -10.07 -22.07
N GLY A 71 4.81 -9.06 -21.69
CA GLY A 71 4.91 -7.68 -22.16
C GLY A 71 5.79 -6.76 -21.31
N GLY A 72 6.52 -7.29 -20.31
CA GLY A 72 7.28 -6.46 -19.36
C GLY A 72 6.48 -6.14 -18.09
N ALA A 73 6.86 -5.07 -17.40
CA ALA A 73 6.19 -4.64 -16.18
C ALA A 73 4.73 -4.25 -16.45
N LEU A 74 3.81 -4.82 -15.67
CA LEU A 74 2.41 -4.45 -15.72
C LEU A 74 2.20 -3.08 -15.08
N ARG A 75 1.22 -2.33 -15.57
CA ARG A 75 0.82 -1.02 -15.05
C ARG A 75 -0.67 -0.98 -14.82
N PHE A 76 -1.05 -0.51 -13.64
CA PHE A 76 -2.39 -0.05 -13.33
C PHE A 76 -2.44 1.47 -13.51
N SER A 77 -3.46 1.95 -14.21
CA SER A 77 -3.66 3.39 -14.44
C SER A 77 -5.03 3.78 -13.89
N GLU A 78 -5.05 4.57 -12.82
CA GLU A 78 -6.28 5.15 -12.29
C GLU A 78 -6.48 6.54 -12.87
N LYS A 79 -7.65 6.80 -13.45
CA LYS A 79 -8.01 8.14 -13.92
C LYS A 79 -8.73 8.89 -12.81
N PHE A 80 -8.23 10.06 -12.46
CA PHE A 80 -8.87 10.94 -11.49
C PHE A 80 -10.03 11.66 -12.18
N GLN A 81 -11.25 11.17 -12.00
CA GLN A 81 -12.44 11.72 -12.64
C GLN A 81 -13.55 11.97 -11.63
N LEU A 82 -14.35 13.02 -11.87
CA LEU A 82 -15.47 13.40 -11.00
C LEU A 82 -16.65 12.44 -11.07
N PHE A 83 -16.84 11.81 -12.22
CA PHE A 83 -17.96 10.91 -12.49
C PHE A 83 -17.45 9.69 -13.22
N THR A 84 -17.97 8.53 -12.84
CA THR A 84 -17.67 7.26 -13.48
C THR A 84 -18.98 6.61 -13.93
N PRO A 85 -19.09 6.16 -15.19
CA PRO A 85 -20.27 5.42 -15.64
C PRO A 85 -20.34 4.00 -15.08
N PHE A 86 -19.27 3.53 -14.41
CA PHE A 86 -19.18 2.20 -13.84
C PHE A 86 -19.55 2.19 -12.36
N SER A 87 -20.44 1.27 -11.96
CA SER A 87 -20.99 1.19 -10.59
C SER A 87 -19.97 0.85 -9.51
N LEU A 88 -18.85 0.21 -9.87
CA LEU A 88 -17.71 -0.04 -8.96
C LEU A 88 -16.53 0.93 -9.22
N GLY A 89 -16.73 1.93 -10.06
CA GLY A 89 -15.76 2.99 -10.25
C GLY A 89 -15.72 3.91 -9.04
N PHE A 90 -14.64 4.68 -8.90
CA PHE A 90 -14.48 5.63 -7.81
C PHE A 90 -14.50 7.07 -8.34
N GLU A 91 -15.16 7.97 -7.61
CA GLU A 91 -15.32 9.38 -7.96
C GLU A 91 -14.37 10.25 -7.13
N PHE A 92 -13.49 10.97 -7.80
CA PHE A 92 -12.48 11.82 -7.18
C PHE A 92 -12.97 13.27 -7.12
N ARG A 93 -12.78 13.91 -5.96
CA ARG A 93 -13.16 15.30 -5.70
C ARG A 93 -11.92 16.14 -5.40
N PRO A 94 -11.83 17.37 -5.93
CA PRO A 94 -10.79 18.31 -5.56
C PRO A 94 -10.73 18.54 -4.04
N GLY A 95 -9.52 18.75 -3.52
CA GLY A 95 -9.29 19.01 -2.10
C GLY A 95 -9.49 17.80 -1.18
N HIS A 96 -9.69 16.60 -1.73
CA HIS A 96 -9.78 15.37 -0.96
C HIS A 96 -8.52 14.53 -1.12
N GLU A 97 -8.17 13.82 -0.05
CA GLU A 97 -7.05 12.87 -0.03
C GLU A 97 -7.57 11.44 -0.18
N TYR A 98 -6.81 10.64 -0.92
CA TYR A 98 -7.13 9.25 -1.22
C TYR A 98 -5.91 8.38 -0.92
N TYR A 99 -6.14 7.31 -0.16
CA TYR A 99 -5.05 6.51 0.40
C TYR A 99 -5.03 5.14 -0.22
N TYR A 100 -3.83 4.71 -0.61
CA TYR A 100 -3.58 3.39 -1.15
C TYR A 100 -2.62 2.62 -0.26
N ILE A 101 -2.90 1.34 -0.05
CA ILE A 101 -2.01 0.40 0.62
C ILE A 101 -1.84 -0.85 -0.23
N TYR A 102 -0.72 -1.55 -0.05
CA TYR A 102 -0.48 -2.85 -0.67
C TYR A 102 -0.46 -3.93 0.41
N GLU A 103 -1.04 -5.10 0.10
CA GLU A 103 -0.93 -6.30 0.93
C GLU A 103 -0.15 -7.34 0.13
N SER A 104 1.03 -7.72 0.62
CA SER A 104 1.81 -8.81 0.03
C SER A 104 1.24 -10.15 0.49
N GLY A 105 0.85 -11.01 -0.46
CA GLY A 105 0.41 -12.38 -0.15
C GLY A 105 1.57 -13.34 0.18
N TYR A 106 2.81 -12.84 0.27
CA TYR A 106 4.01 -13.66 0.35
C TYR A 106 4.65 -13.63 1.74
N ARG A 107 4.64 -14.78 2.43
CA ARG A 107 5.45 -15.03 3.62
C ARG A 107 6.76 -15.67 3.15
N SER A 108 7.87 -14.93 3.17
CA SER A 108 9.18 -15.42 2.74
C SER A 108 9.59 -16.70 3.51
N PRO A 109 10.06 -17.77 2.83
CA PRO A 109 10.56 -18.97 3.48
C PRO A 109 12.04 -18.91 3.93
N GLU A 110 12.76 -17.79 3.76
CA GLU A 110 14.14 -17.63 4.24
C GLU A 110 14.21 -16.86 5.58
N PRO A 111 14.87 -17.40 6.63
CA PRO A 111 14.85 -16.83 7.99
C PRO A 111 15.75 -15.60 8.21
N PHE A 112 16.44 -15.09 7.18
CA PHE A 112 17.46 -14.03 7.34
C PHE A 112 17.15 -12.69 6.65
N LEU A 113 16.08 -12.62 5.87
CA LEU A 113 15.51 -11.37 5.35
C LEU A 113 14.01 -11.43 5.59
N THR A 114 13.62 -11.26 6.86
CA THR A 114 12.30 -10.72 7.15
C THR A 114 12.28 -9.32 6.57
N ASP A 115 11.82 -9.18 5.34
CA ASP A 115 11.26 -7.90 4.92
C ASP A 115 10.11 -7.65 5.90
N ASP A 116 10.27 -6.64 6.75
CA ASP A 116 9.24 -6.10 7.66
C ASP A 116 8.11 -5.44 6.83
N GLY A 117 7.63 -6.15 5.81
CA GLY A 117 6.82 -5.68 4.69
C GLY A 117 5.33 -5.63 4.99
N SER A 118 4.97 -5.31 6.23
CA SER A 118 3.62 -4.84 6.58
C SER A 118 3.75 -3.72 7.61
N ASP A 119 4.64 -2.77 7.37
CA ASP A 119 4.74 -1.58 8.23
C ASP A 119 3.96 -0.39 7.64
N CYS A 120 2.65 -0.40 7.85
CA CYS A 120 1.90 0.84 8.05
C CYS A 120 1.20 0.78 9.42
N GLY A 121 1.91 0.46 10.51
CA GLY A 121 1.20 0.38 11.79
C GLY A 121 2.01 0.19 13.07
N VAL A 122 3.25 -0.32 13.05
CA VAL A 122 3.88 -0.71 14.32
C VAL A 122 4.34 0.48 15.17
N ALA A 123 4.69 1.63 14.58
CA ALA A 123 5.14 2.79 15.37
C ALA A 123 4.00 3.47 16.16
N VAL A 124 2.76 3.47 15.63
CA VAL A 124 1.67 4.29 16.16
C VAL A 124 1.04 3.65 17.40
N GLU A 125 0.91 2.32 17.44
CA GLU A 125 0.40 1.61 18.62
C GLU A 125 1.40 1.57 19.77
N PHE A 126 2.70 1.43 19.46
CA PHE A 126 3.76 1.44 20.48
C PHE A 126 3.82 2.78 21.23
N LEU A 127 3.67 3.91 20.53
CA LEU A 127 3.63 5.24 21.15
C LEU A 127 2.35 5.45 21.98
N ALA A 128 1.20 4.96 21.53
CA ALA A 128 -0.05 5.05 22.27
C ALA A 128 0.00 4.23 23.57
N MET A 129 0.52 3.00 23.50
CA MET A 129 0.71 2.12 24.66
C MET A 129 1.74 2.69 25.64
N ALA A 130 2.85 3.22 25.14
CA ALA A 130 3.85 3.87 25.98
C ALA A 130 3.29 5.09 26.71
N MET A 131 2.54 5.96 26.02
CA MET A 131 1.90 7.12 26.62
C MET A 131 0.83 6.75 27.65
N ALA A 132 0.03 5.71 27.39
CA ALA A 132 -0.98 5.22 28.34
C ALA A 132 -0.34 4.65 29.62
N VAL A 133 0.78 3.92 29.50
CA VAL A 133 1.54 3.40 30.64
C VAL A 133 2.16 4.53 31.45
N VAL A 134 2.74 5.54 30.79
CA VAL A 134 3.31 6.72 31.47
C VAL A 134 2.23 7.48 32.23
N LEU A 135 1.04 7.68 31.65
CA LEU A 135 -0.08 8.34 32.32
C LEU A 135 -0.60 7.54 33.52
N MET A 136 -0.68 6.22 33.42
CA MET A 136 -1.06 5.34 34.53
C MET A 136 -0.03 5.38 35.67
N LEU A 137 1.27 5.35 35.34
CA LEU A 137 2.34 5.44 36.33
C LEU A 137 2.38 6.81 37.04
N LEU A 138 2.13 7.90 36.31
CA LEU A 138 2.01 9.25 36.89
C LEU A 138 0.78 9.41 37.78
N SER A 139 -0.27 8.59 37.59
CA SER A 139 -1.44 8.58 38.48
C SER A 139 -1.25 7.73 39.75
N LEU A 140 -0.17 6.95 39.82
CA LEU A 140 0.20 6.06 40.93
C LEU A 140 1.38 6.57 41.78
N LEU A 141 1.96 7.71 41.39
CA LEU A 141 3.05 8.42 42.07
C LEU A 141 2.50 9.68 42.76
#